data_AF-A0A8C5RM31-F1
#
_entry.id   AF-A0A8C5RM31-F1
#
_cell.length_a   1.000
_cell.length_b   1.000
_cell.length_c   1.000
_cell.angle_alpha   90.00
_cell.angle_beta   90.00
_cell.angle_gamma   90.00
#
_symmetry.space_group_name_H-M   'P 1'
#
loop_
_entity.id
_entity.type
_entity.pdbx_description
1 polymer ?
#
loop_
_entity_poly.entity_id
_entity_poly.type
_entity_poly.pdbx_seq_one_letter_code
_entity_poly.pdbx_strand_id
1 'polypeptide(L)'
;TKGTSSFGKRRNKTHTLCRRCGSKAYHLQKSTCGKCGYPAKRKRKYNWSAKAKRRNTTGTGRMRHLKKVYRRFRNGFREGTTPKPKRAAVVASSSS
;
A
#
# COMPACT_ATOMS: atom_id res chain seq x y z
N THR A 1 -39.31 19.30 -9.93
CA THR A 1 -39.08 18.01 -10.64
C THR A 1 -37.86 17.31 -10.08
N LYS A 2 -37.98 16.01 -9.76
CA LYS A 2 -36.87 15.16 -9.27
C LYS A 2 -36.19 14.52 -10.49
N GLY A 3 -34.87 14.33 -10.48
CA GLY A 3 -34.13 13.67 -11.58
C GLY A 3 -33.37 14.64 -12.49
N THR A 4 -33.63 14.62 -13.81
CA THR A 4 -32.85 15.32 -14.85
C THR A 4 -32.60 16.80 -14.53
N SER A 5 -33.65 17.55 -14.21
CA SER A 5 -33.55 18.97 -13.84
C SER A 5 -32.72 19.22 -12.58
N SER A 6 -32.67 18.25 -11.66
CA SER A 6 -31.87 18.31 -10.44
C SER A 6 -30.40 17.94 -10.67
N PHE A 7 -30.08 17.07 -11.63
CA PHE A 7 -28.70 16.66 -11.92
C PHE A 7 -27.84 17.82 -12.44
N GLY A 8 -28.42 18.73 -13.24
CA GLY A 8 -27.72 19.93 -13.73
C GLY A 8 -27.20 20.85 -12.62
N LYS A 9 -27.80 20.80 -11.43
CA LYS A 9 -27.42 21.64 -10.28
C LYS A 9 -26.23 21.09 -9.47
N ARG A 10 -25.68 19.91 -9.80
CA ARG A 10 -24.65 19.19 -9.00
C ARG A 10 -23.21 19.69 -9.22
N ARG A 11 -22.98 21.00 -9.00
CA ARG A 11 -21.65 21.64 -9.14
C ARG A 11 -20.79 21.57 -7.88
N ASN A 12 -21.38 21.58 -6.70
CA ASN A 12 -20.65 21.52 -5.43
C ASN A 12 -20.19 20.09 -5.11
N LYS A 13 -18.93 19.93 -4.69
CA LYS A 13 -18.35 18.61 -4.42
C LYS A 13 -18.25 18.37 -2.91
N THR A 14 -18.91 17.32 -2.44
CA THR A 14 -18.85 16.93 -1.02
C THR A 14 -17.56 16.17 -0.68
N HIS A 15 -17.09 15.33 -1.62
CA HIS A 15 -15.95 14.43 -1.42
C HIS A 15 -14.75 14.77 -2.31
N THR A 16 -13.56 14.84 -1.71
CA THR A 16 -12.27 15.06 -2.36
C THR A 16 -11.27 13.93 -2.04
N LEU A 17 -10.05 14.04 -2.58
CA LEU A 17 -8.99 13.06 -2.35
C LEU A 17 -8.52 13.07 -0.89
N CYS A 18 -8.44 11.89 -0.29
CA CYS A 18 -7.92 11.73 1.07
C CYS A 18 -6.41 11.57 1.06
N ARG A 19 -5.69 12.44 1.79
CA ARG A 19 -4.23 12.39 1.94
C ARG A 19 -3.67 11.07 2.46
N ARG A 20 -4.41 10.32 3.29
CA ARG A 20 -3.94 9.05 3.87
C ARG A 20 -4.09 7.85 2.93
N CYS A 21 -5.21 7.75 2.21
CA CYS A 21 -5.56 6.55 1.45
C CYS A 21 -5.69 6.76 -0.06
N GLY A 22 -5.55 8.00 -0.55
CA GLY A 22 -5.64 8.35 -1.96
C GLY A 22 -7.04 8.28 -2.57
N SER A 23 -8.05 7.73 -1.87
CA SER A 23 -9.41 7.63 -2.41
C SER A 23 -10.17 8.96 -2.35
N LYS A 24 -11.06 9.22 -3.33
CA LYS A 24 -11.99 10.36 -3.36
C LYS A 24 -13.16 10.16 -2.39
N ALA A 25 -12.84 10.15 -1.10
CA ALA A 25 -13.78 9.87 -0.02
C ALA A 25 -13.60 10.79 1.19
N TYR A 26 -12.80 11.86 1.07
CA TYR A 26 -12.67 12.86 2.13
C TYR A 26 -13.82 13.85 2.07
N HIS A 27 -14.70 13.85 3.06
CA HIS A 27 -15.81 14.78 3.15
C HIS A 27 -15.31 16.14 3.64
N LEU A 28 -15.50 17.19 2.85
CA LEU A 28 -14.92 18.52 3.13
C LEU A 28 -15.50 19.14 4.40
N GLN A 29 -16.82 19.29 4.49
CA GLN A 29 -17.47 19.95 5.63
C GLN A 29 -17.31 19.17 6.94
N LYS A 30 -17.47 17.83 6.89
CA LYS A 30 -17.32 16.95 8.06
C LYS A 30 -15.85 16.64 8.39
N SER A 31 -14.90 17.17 7.63
CA SER A 31 -13.46 16.95 7.78
C SER A 31 -13.10 15.48 8.06
N THR A 32 -13.75 14.53 7.40
CA THR A 32 -13.65 13.10 7.70
C THR A 32 -13.67 12.24 6.44
N CYS A 33 -12.81 11.22 6.39
CA CYS A 33 -12.73 10.29 5.28
C CYS A 33 -13.68 9.11 5.48
N GLY A 34 -14.68 9.00 4.60
CA GLY A 34 -15.62 7.88 4.56
C GLY A 34 -14.97 6.54 4.18
N LYS A 35 -13.73 6.51 3.68
CA LYS A 35 -13.01 5.26 3.39
C LYS A 35 -12.20 4.79 4.59
N CYS A 36 -11.18 5.55 4.97
CA CYS A 36 -10.15 5.14 5.93
C CYS A 36 -10.30 5.79 7.32
N GLY A 37 -11.23 6.72 7.52
CA GLY A 37 -11.48 7.38 8.79
C GLY A 37 -10.54 8.54 9.14
N TYR A 38 -9.66 8.99 8.24
CA TYR A 38 -8.85 10.21 8.45
C TYR A 38 -9.74 11.39 8.85
N PRO A 39 -9.42 12.20 9.89
CA PRO A 39 -8.15 12.30 10.61
C PRO A 39 -7.93 11.31 11.76
N ALA A 40 -8.91 10.47 12.14
CA ALA A 40 -8.79 9.55 13.26
C ALA A 40 -7.49 8.73 13.20
N LYS A 41 -6.83 8.53 14.35
CA LYS A 41 -5.52 7.84 14.41
C LYS A 41 -5.61 6.41 13.87
N ARG A 42 -6.65 5.67 14.26
CA ARG A 42 -6.91 4.30 13.79
C ARG A 42 -7.58 4.30 12.40
N LYS A 43 -7.17 3.38 11.54
CA LYS A 43 -7.83 3.17 10.24
C LYS A 43 -9.20 2.54 10.46
N ARG A 44 -10.23 3.09 9.79
CA ARG A 44 -11.59 2.54 9.77
C ARG A 44 -11.61 1.13 9.18
N LYS A 45 -12.14 0.16 9.94
CA LYS A 45 -12.34 -1.22 9.51
C LYS A 45 -13.66 -1.73 10.09
N TYR A 46 -14.47 -2.39 9.28
CA TYR A 46 -15.68 -3.07 9.75
C TYR A 46 -15.62 -4.56 9.42
N ASN A 47 -16.06 -5.39 10.35
CA ASN A 47 -16.01 -6.84 10.21
C ASN A 47 -17.04 -7.37 9.22
N TRP A 48 -18.20 -6.71 9.12
CA TRP A 48 -19.26 -7.01 8.15
C TRP A 48 -18.83 -6.79 6.69
N SER A 49 -17.75 -6.03 6.42
CA SER A 49 -17.29 -5.75 5.06
C SER A 49 -16.03 -6.56 4.69
N ALA A 50 -16.19 -7.85 4.45
CA ALA A 50 -15.08 -8.76 4.11
C ALA A 50 -14.31 -8.33 2.84
N LYS A 51 -15.02 -7.99 1.76
CA LYS A 51 -14.39 -7.54 0.50
C LYS A 51 -13.64 -6.21 0.68
N ALA A 52 -14.10 -5.31 1.54
CA ALA A 52 -13.39 -4.05 1.81
C ALA A 52 -12.09 -4.29 2.58
N LYS A 53 -12.10 -5.21 3.56
CA LYS A 53 -10.89 -5.68 4.25
C LYS A 53 -9.88 -6.22 3.25
N ARG A 54 -10.28 -7.17 2.39
CA ARG A 54 -9.40 -7.79 1.37
C ARG A 54 -8.70 -6.78 0.47
N ARG A 55 -9.38 -5.71 0.03
CA ARG A 55 -8.78 -4.70 -0.86
C ARG A 55 -7.70 -3.83 -0.20
N ASN A 56 -7.74 -3.64 1.12
CA ASN A 56 -6.87 -2.68 1.83
C ASN A 56 -6.02 -3.30 2.94
N THR A 57 -6.04 -4.62 3.09
CA THR A 57 -5.26 -5.32 4.11
C THR A 57 -3.77 -5.29 3.78
N THR A 58 -2.93 -5.50 4.78
CA THR A 58 -1.49 -5.73 4.59
C THR A 58 -1.30 -6.90 3.61
N GLY A 59 -0.45 -6.73 2.61
CA GLY A 59 -0.31 -7.68 1.49
C GLY A 59 -0.58 -7.07 0.14
N THR A 60 -1.60 -6.21 0.02
CA THR A 60 -2.05 -5.67 -1.28
C THR A 60 -1.15 -4.56 -1.83
N GLY A 61 -0.39 -3.89 -0.98
CA GLY A 61 0.52 -2.81 -1.35
C GLY A 61 1.93 -3.29 -1.71
N ARG A 62 2.85 -2.33 -1.86
CA ARG A 62 4.24 -2.60 -2.28
C ARG A 62 5.05 -3.45 -1.28
N MET A 63 4.67 -3.45 0.01
CA MET A 63 5.35 -4.17 1.09
C MET A 63 6.88 -3.97 1.12
N ARG A 64 7.36 -2.75 0.85
CA ARG A 64 8.80 -2.45 0.65
C ARG A 64 9.68 -2.89 1.83
N HIS A 65 9.22 -2.64 3.06
CA HIS A 65 9.96 -3.00 4.27
C HIS A 65 9.80 -4.50 4.59
N LEU A 66 8.56 -4.99 4.73
CA LEU A 66 8.29 -6.38 5.10
C LEU A 66 8.92 -7.41 4.15
N LYS A 67 8.95 -7.15 2.83
CA LYS A 67 9.64 -8.04 1.88
C LYS A 67 11.13 -8.18 2.19
N LYS A 68 11.81 -7.08 2.54
CA LYS A 68 13.21 -7.10 2.97
C LYS A 68 13.36 -7.81 4.31
N VAL A 69 12.46 -7.56 5.27
CA VAL A 69 12.46 -8.22 6.59
C VAL A 69 12.32 -9.74 6.43
N TYR A 70 11.37 -10.23 5.64
CA TYR A 70 11.21 -11.68 5.43
C TYR A 70 12.43 -12.32 4.74
N ARG A 71 13.09 -11.60 3.83
CA ARG A 71 14.36 -12.05 3.25
C ARG A 71 15.49 -12.10 4.29
N ARG A 72 15.62 -11.08 5.13
CA ARG A 72 16.58 -11.05 6.24
C ARG A 72 16.30 -12.17 7.25
N PHE A 73 15.03 -12.39 7.60
CA PHE A 73 14.60 -13.44 8.52
C PHE A 73 15.07 -14.82 8.06
N ARG A 74 14.86 -15.17 6.77
CA ARG A 74 15.37 -16.43 6.19
C ARG A 74 16.89 -16.57 6.24
N ASN A 75 17.60 -15.45 6.28
CA ASN A 75 19.05 -15.38 6.37
C ASN A 75 19.53 -15.15 7.82
N GLY A 76 18.67 -15.35 8.83
CA GLY A 76 19.02 -15.20 10.25
C GLY A 76 19.32 -13.76 10.70
N PHE A 77 18.75 -12.76 10.02
CA PHE A 77 18.99 -11.33 10.25
C PHE A 77 20.46 -10.89 10.22
N ARG A 78 21.35 -11.69 9.61
CA ARG A 78 22.77 -11.39 9.47
C ARG A 78 23.01 -9.98 8.94
N GLU A 79 23.97 -9.30 9.55
CA GLU A 79 24.32 -7.90 9.30
C GLU A 79 25.85 -7.76 9.29
N GLY A 80 26.38 -6.71 8.65
CA GLY A 80 27.81 -6.40 8.64
C GLY A 80 28.71 -7.35 7.82
N THR A 81 28.19 -8.45 7.27
CA THR A 81 28.99 -9.38 6.45
C THR A 81 28.96 -9.02 4.97
N THR A 82 30.09 -9.07 4.29
CA THR A 82 30.16 -9.01 2.81
C THR A 82 30.11 -10.42 2.21
N PRO A 83 29.51 -10.61 1.02
CA PRO A 83 29.59 -11.88 0.30
C PRO A 83 31.05 -12.23 -0.01
N LYS A 84 31.41 -13.51 0.09
CA LYS A 84 32.74 -13.99 -0.32
C LYS A 84 32.97 -13.62 -1.80
N PRO A 85 34.14 -13.07 -2.17
CA PRO A 85 34.43 -12.72 -3.56
C PRO A 85 34.38 -13.99 -4.43
N LYS A 86 33.84 -13.87 -5.64
CA LYS A 86 33.84 -14.97 -6.62
C LYS A 86 35.26 -15.12 -7.15
N ARG A 87 35.90 -16.29 -6.98
CA ARG A 87 37.14 -16.62 -7.68
C ARG A 87 36.79 -16.94 -9.14
N ALA A 88 37.53 -16.36 -10.09
CA ALA A 88 37.41 -16.77 -11.49
C ALA A 88 37.74 -18.27 -11.59
N ALA A 89 36.92 -19.02 -12.33
CA ALA A 89 37.25 -20.40 -12.63
C ALA A 89 38.57 -20.40 -13.42
N VAL A 90 39.59 -21.07 -12.89
CA VAL A 90 40.84 -21.27 -13.61
C VAL A 90 40.49 -22.19 -14.78
N VAL A 91 40.49 -21.65 -16.00
CA VAL A 91 40.40 -22.47 -17.21
C VAL A 91 41.67 -23.31 -17.23
N ALA A 92 41.53 -24.63 -17.15
CA ALA A 92 42.66 -25.53 -17.31
C ALA A 92 43.23 -25.32 -18.72
N SER A 93 44.46 -24.82 -18.81
CA SER A 93 45.19 -24.79 -20.07
C SER A 93 45.40 -26.24 -20.51
N SER A 94 44.69 -26.68 -21.54
CA SER A 94 44.99 -27.92 -22.24
C SER A 94 46.38 -27.78 -22.86
N SER A 95 47.35 -28.52 -22.31
CA SER A 95 48.69 -28.65 -22.87
C SER A 95 48.69 -29.74 -23.96
N SER A 96 49.18 -29.33 -25.13
CA SER A 96 49.59 -30.12 -26.31
C SER A 96 48.51 -30.83 -27.12
#